data_AF-A0A8S0FQ72-F1
#
_entry.id   AF-A0A8S0FQ72-F1
#
_cell.length_a   1.000
_cell.length_b   1.000
_cell.length_c   1.000
_cell.angle_alpha   90.00
_cell.angle_beta   90.00
_cell.angle_gamma   90.00
#
_symmetry.space_group_name_H-M   'P 1'
#
loop_
_entity.id
_entity.type
_entity.pdbx_description
1 polymer ?
#
loop_
_entity_poly.entity_id
_entity_poly.type
_entity_poly.pdbx_seq_one_letter_code
_entity_poly.pdbx_strand_id
1 'polypeptide(L)'
;MAVSAKHDEFNHWWATEGDWVEEPNYRRNGMSGVQCVERNGKKLYVKRMTHHLFHSVRYPFGRPTIVREVAVIKELERAGVIVPKIVFGEAVKIEGEWRGNAVAGD
;
A
#
# COMPACT_ATOMS: atom_id res chain seq x y z
N MET A 1 12.84 -16.62 8.93
CA MET A 1 11.43 -16.83 9.36
C MET A 1 10.59 -15.55 9.19
N ALA A 2 10.90 -14.41 9.83
CA ALA A 2 10.06 -13.20 9.76
C ALA A 2 9.93 -12.53 8.36
N VAL A 3 10.96 -12.60 7.51
CA VAL A 3 10.91 -12.05 6.14
C VAL A 3 9.94 -12.83 5.25
N SER A 4 9.85 -14.15 5.44
CA SER A 4 8.89 -15.00 4.71
C SER A 4 7.46 -14.60 5.07
N ALA A 5 7.13 -14.53 6.35
CA ALA A 5 5.78 -14.19 6.82
C ALA A 5 5.29 -12.83 6.29
N LYS A 6 6.16 -11.81 6.27
CA LYS A 6 5.82 -10.50 5.69
C LYS A 6 5.61 -10.56 4.18
N HIS A 7 6.39 -11.36 3.47
CA HIS A 7 6.25 -11.54 2.04
C HIS A 7 4.97 -12.32 1.70
N ASP A 8 4.66 -13.34 2.50
CA ASP A 8 3.43 -14.14 2.39
C ASP A 8 2.19 -13.26 2.64
N GLU A 9 2.23 -12.42 3.68
CA GLU A 9 1.16 -11.46 3.96
C GLU A 9 1.04 -10.37 2.87
N PHE A 10 2.17 -9.89 2.34
CA PHE A 10 2.17 -8.98 1.19
C PHE A 10 1.44 -9.61 0.00
N ASN A 11 1.82 -10.83 -0.36
CA ASN A 11 1.23 -11.56 -1.48
C ASN A 11 -0.25 -11.86 -1.24
N HIS A 12 -0.63 -12.19 0.00
CA HIS A 12 -2.03 -12.38 0.39
C HIS A 12 -2.87 -11.14 0.07
N TRP A 13 -2.45 -9.96 0.53
CA TRP A 13 -3.17 -8.72 0.27
C TRP A 13 -3.10 -8.29 -1.19
N TRP A 14 -1.94 -8.47 -1.84
CA TRP A 14 -1.74 -8.16 -3.26
C TRP A 14 -2.72 -8.90 -4.16
N ALA A 15 -2.95 -10.20 -3.89
CA ALA A 15 -3.82 -11.08 -4.64
C ALA A 15 -5.31 -10.96 -4.29
N THR A 16 -5.71 -10.07 -3.37
CA THR A 16 -7.14 -9.86 -3.12
C THR A 16 -7.83 -9.25 -4.34
N GLU A 17 -9.10 -9.55 -4.52
CA GLU A 17 -9.93 -8.97 -5.58
C GLU A 17 -11.22 -8.46 -4.96
N GLY A 18 -11.74 -7.36 -5.50
CA GLY A 18 -12.96 -6.71 -5.06
C GLY A 18 -13.32 -5.56 -5.97
N ASP A 19 -14.33 -4.79 -5.58
CA ASP A 19 -14.83 -3.69 -6.41
C ASP A 19 -13.85 -2.53 -6.44
N TRP A 20 -13.63 -1.97 -7.63
CA TRP A 20 -12.83 -0.76 -7.79
C TRP A 20 -13.58 0.44 -7.19
N VAL A 21 -12.95 1.10 -6.23
CA VAL A 21 -13.42 2.41 -5.70
C VAL A 21 -12.57 3.55 -6.24
N GLU A 22 -11.33 3.25 -6.61
CA GLU A 22 -10.47 4.09 -7.45
C GLU A 22 -9.86 3.18 -8.51
N GLU A 23 -10.28 3.37 -9.76
CA GLU A 23 -9.78 2.56 -10.87
C GLU A 23 -8.26 2.67 -11.05
N PRO A 24 -7.61 1.65 -11.65
CA PRO A 24 -6.20 1.70 -12.01
C PRO A 24 -5.82 2.94 -12.82
N ASN A 25 -5.11 3.88 -12.19
CA ASN A 25 -4.55 5.05 -12.85
C ASN A 25 -3.11 4.75 -13.31
N TYR A 26 -2.91 4.69 -14.62
CA TYR A 26 -1.61 4.35 -15.21
C TYR A 26 -0.77 5.60 -15.48
N ARG A 27 0.30 5.79 -14.70
CA ARG A 27 1.24 6.91 -14.85
C ARG A 27 2.64 6.47 -14.43
N ARG A 28 3.67 7.20 -14.86
CA ARG A 28 5.07 6.95 -14.44
C ARG A 28 5.54 5.50 -14.69
N ASN A 29 5.07 4.89 -15.79
CA ASN A 29 5.30 3.49 -16.15
C ASN A 29 4.82 2.48 -15.09
N GLY A 30 3.83 2.88 -14.30
CA GLY A 30 3.21 2.06 -13.27
C GLY A 30 1.73 2.32 -13.17
N MET A 31 1.15 1.85 -12.07
CA MET A 31 -0.27 1.96 -11.80
C MET A 31 -0.49 2.25 -10.32
N SER A 32 -1.53 3.00 -9.98
CA SER A 32 -2.11 3.00 -8.63
C SER A 32 -3.63 2.87 -8.69
N GLY A 33 -4.21 2.13 -7.75
CA GLY A 33 -5.67 2.00 -7.64
C GLY A 33 -6.08 1.44 -6.29
N VAL A 34 -7.37 1.50 -5.99
CA VAL A 34 -7.94 1.05 -4.72
C VAL A 34 -9.14 0.15 -4.98
N GLN A 35 -9.11 -1.04 -4.37
CA GLN A 35 -10.26 -1.93 -4.31
C GLN A 35 -10.85 -1.98 -2.91
N CYS A 36 -12.17 -2.10 -2.83
CA CYS A 36 -12.88 -2.44 -1.61
C CYS A 36 -13.07 -3.96 -1.56
N VAL A 37 -12.67 -4.58 -0.44
CA VAL A 37 -12.84 -6.01 -0.20
C VAL A 37 -13.57 -6.22 1.12
N GLU A 38 -14.37 -7.28 1.21
CA GLU A 38 -15.02 -7.66 2.46
C GLU A 38 -14.26 -8.84 3.10
N ARG A 39 -13.90 -8.69 4.38
CA ARG A 39 -13.23 -9.71 5.18
C ARG A 39 -13.88 -9.78 6.55
N ASN A 40 -14.41 -10.95 6.92
CA ASN A 40 -15.06 -11.17 8.22
C ASN A 40 -16.17 -10.14 8.54
N GLY A 41 -16.98 -9.76 7.54
CA GLY A 41 -18.03 -8.76 7.67
C GLY A 41 -17.55 -7.32 7.81
N LYS A 42 -16.24 -7.05 7.61
CA LYS A 42 -15.66 -5.71 7.60
C LYS A 42 -15.21 -5.34 6.19
N LYS A 43 -15.46 -4.08 5.80
CA LYS A 43 -14.92 -3.51 4.57
C LYS A 43 -13.47 -3.06 4.80
N LEU A 44 -12.60 -3.45 3.88
CA LEU A 44 -11.21 -3.04 3.84
C LEU A 44 -10.91 -2.43 2.48
N TYR A 45 -10.08 -1.40 2.48
CA TYR A 45 -9.63 -0.70 1.29
C TYR A 45 -8.18 -1.09 1.02
N VAL A 46 -7.96 -1.73 -0.12
CA VAL A 46 -6.65 -2.23 -0.56
C VAL A 46 -6.14 -1.32 -1.67
N LYS A 47 -5.21 -0.43 -1.31
CA LYS A 47 -4.48 0.39 -2.27
C LYS A 47 -3.29 -0.38 -2.81
N ARG A 48 -3.16 -0.45 -4.13
CA ARG A 48 -2.01 -1.07 -4.83
C ARG A 48 -1.28 -0.02 -5.63
N MET A 49 0.04 -0.18 -5.75
CA MET A 49 0.84 0.61 -6.66
C MET A 49 2.04 -0.14 -7.23
N THR A 50 2.37 0.14 -8.49
CA THR A 50 3.60 -0.29 -9.16
C THR A 50 4.39 0.92 -9.66
N HIS A 51 5.73 0.90 -9.56
CA HIS A 51 6.62 2.00 -10.04
C HIS A 51 6.31 3.42 -9.50
N HIS A 52 5.54 3.54 -8.42
CA HIS A 52 5.30 4.82 -7.75
C HIS A 52 6.43 5.13 -6.75
N LEU A 53 7.48 5.78 -7.23
CA LEU A 53 8.59 6.27 -6.42
C LEU A 53 8.46 7.78 -6.18
N PHE A 54 8.85 8.21 -4.98
CA PHE A 54 9.16 9.60 -4.70
C PHE A 54 10.68 9.75 -4.53
N HIS A 55 11.21 10.86 -5.02
CA HIS A 55 12.63 11.20 -4.92
C HIS A 55 12.80 12.40 -4.00
N SER A 56 13.88 12.39 -3.24
CA SER A 56 14.30 13.53 -2.41
C SER A 56 15.80 13.47 -2.19
N VAL A 57 16.39 14.50 -1.58
CA VAL A 57 17.82 14.48 -1.18
C VAL A 57 18.15 13.27 -0.31
N ARG A 58 17.21 12.83 0.54
CA ARG A 58 17.36 11.62 1.37
C ARG A 58 17.20 10.31 0.58
N TYR A 59 16.46 10.32 -0.52
CA TYR A 59 16.17 9.15 -1.35
C TYR A 59 16.49 9.44 -2.83
N PRO A 60 17.78 9.57 -3.19
CA PRO A 60 18.19 9.93 -4.55
C PRO A 60 17.86 8.84 -5.58
N PHE A 61 17.74 7.58 -5.15
CA PHE A 61 17.34 6.44 -5.98
C PHE A 61 15.84 6.11 -5.89
N GLY A 62 15.07 7.01 -5.27
CA GLY A 62 13.65 6.86 -5.07
C GLY A 62 13.29 5.97 -3.88
N ARG A 63 12.11 6.21 -3.32
CA ARG A 63 11.48 5.37 -2.29
C ARG A 63 10.01 5.14 -2.66
N PRO A 64 9.46 3.93 -2.45
CA PRO A 64 8.05 3.68 -2.72
C PRO A 64 7.14 4.66 -1.98
N THR A 65 6.24 5.29 -2.72
CA THR A 65 5.31 6.30 -2.18
C THR A 65 4.41 5.71 -1.10
N ILE A 66 3.96 4.45 -1.25
CA ILE A 66 3.10 3.80 -0.25
C ILE A 66 3.74 3.76 1.14
N VAL A 67 5.06 3.55 1.23
CA VAL A 67 5.76 3.46 2.51
C VAL A 67 5.73 4.81 3.23
N ARG A 68 5.79 5.91 2.47
CA ARG A 68 5.63 7.25 3.02
C ARG A 68 4.18 7.52 3.41
N GLU A 69 3.21 7.16 2.57
CA GLU A 69 1.79 7.36 2.88
C GLU A 69 1.39 6.64 4.17
N VAL A 70 1.78 5.37 4.33
CA VAL A 70 1.54 4.58 5.55
C VAL A 70 2.18 5.23 6.77
N ALA A 71 3.42 5.72 6.65
CA ALA A 71 4.10 6.42 7.75
C ALA A 71 3.36 7.70 8.16
N VAL A 72 2.95 8.51 7.19
CA VAL A 72 2.21 9.75 7.43
C VAL A 72 0.84 9.48 8.07
N ILE A 73 0.10 8.47 7.60
CA ILE A 73 -1.19 8.11 8.20
C ILE A 73 -1.01 7.70 9.66
N LYS A 74 0.00 6.88 9.97
CA LYS A 74 0.32 6.50 11.36
C LYS A 74 0.75 7.68 12.22
N GLU A 75 1.44 8.67 11.66
CA GLU A 75 1.80 9.90 12.36
C GLU A 75 0.57 10.77 12.65
N LEU A 76 -0.32 10.93 11.67
CA LEU A 76 -1.58 11.66 11.82
C LEU A 76 -2.49 11.00 12.87
N GLU A 77 -2.58 9.67 12.87
CA GLU A 77 -3.30 8.90 13.89
C GLU A 77 -2.76 9.19 15.29
N ARG A 78 -1.43 9.15 15.47
CA ARG A 78 -0.78 9.48 16.76
C ARG A 78 -1.00 10.92 17.19
N ALA A 79 -1.20 11.83 16.24
CA ALA A 79 -1.51 13.23 16.50
C ALA A 79 -3.01 13.47 16.83
N GLY A 80 -3.84 12.41 16.85
CA GLY A 80 -5.27 12.50 17.16
C GLY A 80 -6.14 12.89 15.95
N VAL A 81 -5.59 12.90 14.74
CA VAL A 81 -6.37 13.11 13.52
C VAL A 81 -7.16 11.84 13.20
N ILE A 82 -8.44 11.99 12.89
CA ILE A 82 -9.28 10.88 12.44
C ILE A 82 -8.79 10.44 11.07
N VAL A 83 -8.23 9.23 11.01
CA VAL A 83 -7.71 8.60 9.80
C VAL A 83 -8.09 7.11 9.80
N PRO A 84 -8.13 6.46 8.61
CA PRO A 84 -8.32 5.01 8.53
C PRO A 84 -7.26 4.23 9.29
N LYS A 85 -7.63 3.11 9.92
CA LYS A 85 -6.68 2.25 10.62
C LYS A 85 -5.88 1.43 9.62
N ILE A 86 -4.55 1.56 9.65
CA ILE A 86 -3.67 0.75 8.81
C ILE A 86 -3.60 -0.67 9.38
N VAL A 87 -4.12 -1.62 8.61
CA VAL A 87 -4.02 -3.07 8.89
C VAL A 87 -2.70 -3.61 8.36
N PHE A 88 -2.32 -3.20 7.14
CA PHE A 88 -1.10 -3.64 6.48
C PHE A 88 -0.52 -2.51 5.61
N GLY A 89 0.80 -2.48 5.42
CA GLY A 89 1.42 -1.46 4.59
C GLY A 89 2.90 -1.71 4.37
N GLU A 90 3.25 -2.24 3.20
CA GLU A 90 4.62 -2.61 2.85
C GLU A 90 4.88 -2.36 1.35
N ALA A 91 6.15 -2.37 0.98
CA ALA A 91 6.58 -2.37 -0.42
C ALA A 91 7.73 -3.35 -0.64
N VAL A 92 7.67 -4.08 -1.74
CA VAL A 92 8.66 -5.09 -2.13
C VAL A 92 9.14 -4.82 -3.54
N LYS A 93 10.38 -5.22 -3.84
CA LYS A 93 10.93 -5.17 -5.19
C LYS A 93 10.96 -6.59 -5.75
N ILE A 94 10.20 -6.85 -6.80
CA ILE A 94 10.07 -8.15 -7.46
C ILE A 94 10.53 -7.97 -8.91
N GLU A 95 11.53 -8.73 -9.34
CA GLU A 95 12.07 -8.67 -10.72
C GLU A 95 12.46 -7.25 -11.18
N GLY A 96 12.94 -6.41 -10.26
CA GLY A 96 13.32 -5.03 -10.55
C GLY A 96 12.18 -4.01 -10.43
N GLU A 97 10.92 -4.45 -10.38
CA GLU A 97 9.74 -3.61 -10.22
C GLU A 97 9.39 -3.43 -8.74
N TRP A 98 9.11 -2.19 -8.35
CA TRP A 98 8.54 -1.89 -7.04
C TRP A 98 7.04 -2.13 -7.05
N ARG A 99 6.58 -2.96 -6.12
CA ARG A 99 5.16 -3.18 -5.80
C ARG A 99 4.89 -2.74 -4.37
N GLY A 100 3.81 -2.01 -4.17
CA GLY A 100 3.41 -1.49 -2.88
C GLY A 100 1.94 -1.75 -2.62
N ASN A 101 1.60 -2.15 -1.41
CA ASN A 101 0.22 -2.27 -0.98
C ASN A 101 0.02 -1.62 0.40
N ALA A 102 -1.16 -1.07 0.61
CA ALA A 102 -1.63 -0.67 1.93
C ALA A 102 -3.08 -1.09 2.08
N VAL A 103 -3.41 -1.58 3.27
CA VAL A 103 -4.74 -2.04 3.64
C VAL A 103 -5.20 -1.23 4.82
N ALA A 104 -6.36 -0.62 4.68
CA ALA A 104 -6.97 0.17 5.73
C ALA A 104 -8.44 -0.18 5.91
N GLY A 105 -8.95 0.02 7.11
CA GLY A 105 -10.35 -0.16 7.46
C GLY A 105 -10.71 0.65 8.70
N ASP A 106 -11.97 0.52 9.11
CA ASP A 106 -12.48 1.07 10.36
C ASP A 106 -11.91 0.36 11.60
#